data_AF-A0A535A5D3-F1
#
_entry.id   AF-A0A535A5D3-F1
#
_cell.length_a   1.000
_cell.length_b   1.000
_cell.length_c   1.000
_cell.angle_alpha   90.00
_cell.angle_beta   90.00
_cell.angle_gamma   90.00
#
_symmetry.space_group_name_H-M   'P 1'
#
loop_
_entity.id
_entity.type
_entity.pdbx_description
1 polymer ?
#
loop_
_entity_poly.entity_id
_entity_poly.type
_entity_poly.pdbx_seq_one_letter_code
_entity_poly.pdbx_strand_id
1 'polypeptide(L)'
;MAAGFWSFRGRNNPQLDALFLAGFVFAFALVVFVVLFRFQGRRLTRILPHRLRDFYERFHEGTTGALNPGLLIVVLGLTGGVWILEGVRVFFVIHALDLPNLLHLRISASIFVALAASLLTAIPLTPAGIGFVQAGIVGALALYGVSKEAGTAVALTDFVLSTLSVIVFGGILYAFSDKIRRAHGVPATR
;
A
#
# COMPACT_ATOMS: atom_id res chain seq x y z
N MET A 1 4.64 11.07 -3.65
CA MET A 1 5.60 12.09 -4.13
C MET A 1 5.00 13.48 -4.16
N ALA A 2 4.00 13.76 -5.00
CA ALA A 2 3.35 15.07 -5.08
C ALA A 2 2.77 15.54 -3.72
N ALA A 3 2.14 14.65 -2.96
CA ALA A 3 1.63 14.96 -1.62
C ALA A 3 2.74 15.35 -0.63
N GLY A 4 3.88 14.66 -0.67
CA GLY A 4 5.06 14.97 0.15
C GLY A 4 5.66 16.33 -0.20
N PHE A 5 5.92 16.57 -1.49
CA PHE A 5 6.37 17.86 -1.99
C PHE A 5 5.42 18.99 -1.57
N TRP A 6 4.11 18.82 -1.76
CA TRP A 6 3.11 19.83 -1.37
C TRP A 6 3.01 20.02 0.15
N SER A 7 3.26 18.97 0.92
CA SER A 7 3.20 19.01 2.38
C SER A 7 4.38 19.75 3.01
N PHE A 8 5.55 19.77 2.35
CA PHE A 8 6.77 20.40 2.85
C PHE A 8 7.21 21.62 2.04
N ARG A 9 6.51 21.96 0.95
CA ARG A 9 6.75 23.17 0.15
C ARG A 9 6.77 24.41 1.04
N GLY A 10 7.95 25.00 1.22
CA GLY A 10 8.16 26.21 2.02
C GLY A 10 8.90 26.01 3.36
N ARG A 11 9.18 24.77 3.78
CA ARG A 11 10.11 24.50 4.88
C ARG A 11 11.50 24.31 4.27
N ASN A 12 12.41 25.27 4.43
CA ASN A 12 13.82 25.15 4.00
C ASN A 12 14.56 24.10 4.86
N ASN A 13 14.25 22.82 4.67
CA ASN A 13 14.93 21.71 5.33
C ASN A 13 15.51 20.77 4.25
N PRO A 14 16.80 20.91 3.91
CA PRO A 14 17.43 20.16 2.83
C PRO A 14 17.41 18.64 3.05
N GLN A 15 17.28 18.17 4.31
CA GLN A 15 17.17 16.73 4.60
C GLN A 15 15.82 16.15 4.14
N LEU A 16 14.74 16.91 4.29
CA LEU A 16 13.41 16.49 3.87
C LEU A 16 13.32 16.47 2.34
N ASP A 17 13.87 17.48 1.68
CA ASP A 17 13.92 17.54 0.21
C ASP A 17 14.72 16.38 -0.39
N ALA A 18 15.86 16.02 0.24
CA ALA A 18 16.64 14.86 -0.16
C ALA A 18 15.87 13.54 0.00
N LEU A 19 15.12 13.38 1.09
CA LEU A 19 14.28 12.20 1.31
C LEU A 19 13.15 12.10 0.28
N PHE A 20 12.52 13.22 -0.09
CA PHE A 20 11.51 13.25 -1.14
C PHE A 20 12.08 12.92 -2.51
N LEU A 21 13.25 13.46 -2.84
CA LEU A 21 13.93 13.18 -4.09
C LEU A 21 14.33 11.70 -4.17
N ALA A 22 14.93 11.16 -3.09
CA ALA A 22 15.31 9.75 -3.02
C ALA A 22 14.08 8.84 -3.17
N GLY A 23 13.00 9.15 -2.47
CA GLY A 23 11.72 8.45 -2.65
C GLY A 23 11.24 8.51 -4.10
N PHE A 24 11.25 9.69 -4.72
CA PHE A 24 10.76 9.89 -6.08
C PHE A 24 11.58 9.09 -7.09
N VAL A 25 12.91 9.16 -6.96
CA VAL A 25 13.84 8.40 -7.78
C VAL A 25 13.61 6.90 -7.59
N PHE A 26 13.40 6.43 -6.36
CA PHE A 26 13.12 5.02 -6.09
C PHE A 26 11.80 4.55 -6.71
N ALA A 27 10.71 5.30 -6.50
CA ALA A 27 9.40 4.97 -7.07
C ALA A 27 9.43 5.00 -8.61
N PHE A 28 10.10 6.01 -9.19
CA PHE A 28 10.30 6.10 -10.62
C PHE A 28 11.13 4.93 -11.15
N ALA A 29 12.24 4.60 -10.49
CA ALA A 29 13.08 3.46 -10.83
C ALA A 29 12.31 2.14 -10.75
N LEU A 30 11.44 1.96 -9.76
CA LEU A 30 10.59 0.78 -9.64
C LEU A 30 9.58 0.69 -10.79
N VAL A 31 8.90 1.78 -11.13
CA VAL A 31 7.96 1.83 -12.26
C VAL A 31 8.70 1.53 -13.57
N VAL A 32 9.84 2.17 -13.80
CA VAL A 32 10.67 1.93 -14.99
C VAL A 32 11.17 0.50 -15.03
N PHE A 33 11.63 -0.05 -13.91
CA PHE A 33 12.06 -1.45 -13.80
C PHE A 33 10.92 -2.39 -14.20
N VAL A 34 9.73 -2.23 -13.63
CA VAL A 34 8.55 -3.06 -13.94
C VAL A 34 8.16 -2.93 -15.41
N VAL A 35 8.13 -1.71 -15.95
CA VAL A 35 7.80 -1.45 -17.36
C VAL A 35 8.84 -2.08 -18.30
N LEU A 36 10.13 -1.89 -18.03
CA LEU A 36 11.20 -2.48 -18.83
C LEU A 36 11.16 -4.00 -18.77
N PHE A 37 11.02 -4.60 -17.57
CA PHE A 37 10.91 -6.05 -17.42
C PHE A 37 9.72 -6.63 -18.18
N ARG A 38 8.60 -5.89 -18.19
CA ARG A 38 7.39 -6.23 -18.92
C ARG A 38 7.61 -6.24 -20.44
N PHE A 39 8.26 -5.22 -21.00
CA PHE A 39 8.47 -5.09 -22.45
C PHE A 39 9.66 -5.94 -22.97
N GLN A 40 10.72 -6.14 -22.19
CA GLN A 40 11.89 -6.95 -22.55
C GLN A 40 11.70 -8.47 -22.37
N GLY A 41 10.52 -8.88 -21.90
CA GLY A 41 10.27 -10.22 -21.41
C GLY A 41 10.60 -11.39 -22.36
N ARG A 42 10.47 -11.16 -23.68
CA ARG A 42 10.79 -12.17 -24.71
C ARG A 42 12.29 -12.43 -24.88
N ARG A 43 13.17 -11.51 -24.45
CA ARG A 43 14.63 -11.72 -24.46
C ARG A 43 15.09 -12.45 -23.20
N LEU A 44 14.44 -12.23 -22.07
CA LEU A 44 14.86 -12.78 -20.78
C LEU A 44 14.64 -14.30 -20.70
N THR A 45 13.60 -14.83 -21.34
CA THR A 45 13.39 -16.29 -21.45
C THR A 45 14.55 -17.01 -22.09
N ARG A 46 15.32 -16.39 -23.00
CA ARG A 46 16.45 -17.06 -23.67
C ARG A 46 17.64 -17.32 -22.74
N ILE A 47 17.78 -16.54 -21.65
CA ILE A 47 18.94 -16.60 -20.75
C ILE A 47 18.59 -17.39 -19.47
N LEU A 48 17.30 -17.60 -19.18
CA LEU A 48 16.85 -18.25 -17.95
C LEU A 48 17.04 -19.78 -17.97
N PRO A 49 17.59 -20.36 -16.88
CA PRO A 49 17.63 -21.82 -16.65
C PRO A 49 16.23 -22.44 -16.71
N HIS A 50 16.13 -23.70 -17.12
CA HIS A 50 14.84 -24.37 -17.36
C HIS A 50 13.84 -24.26 -16.18
N ARG A 51 14.31 -24.34 -14.92
CA ARG A 51 13.44 -24.21 -13.73
C ARG A 51 12.78 -22.83 -13.56
N LEU A 52 13.44 -21.76 -13.99
CA LEU A 52 12.91 -20.39 -13.87
C LEU A 52 12.08 -20.00 -15.11
N ARG A 53 12.22 -20.73 -16.21
CA ARG A 53 11.47 -20.49 -17.45
C ARG A 53 9.98 -20.72 -17.25
N ASP A 54 9.59 -21.84 -16.65
CA ASP A 54 8.17 -22.16 -16.40
C ASP A 54 7.51 -21.12 -15.47
N PHE A 55 8.24 -20.66 -14.45
CA PHE A 55 7.75 -19.62 -13.54
C PHE A 55 7.61 -18.28 -14.26
N TYR A 56 8.60 -17.94 -15.07
CA TYR A 56 8.61 -16.73 -15.88
C TYR A 56 7.50 -16.75 -16.96
N GLU A 57 7.24 -17.88 -17.62
CA GLU A 57 6.19 -18.00 -18.63
C GLU A 57 4.81 -17.83 -18.01
N ARG A 58 4.53 -18.44 -16.86
CA ARG A 58 3.28 -18.22 -16.11
C ARG A 58 3.12 -16.77 -15.65
N PHE A 59 4.21 -16.13 -15.19
CA PHE A 59 4.22 -14.71 -14.83
C PHE A 59 4.01 -13.82 -16.05
N HIS A 60 4.62 -14.17 -17.18
CA HIS A 60 4.49 -13.45 -18.44
C HIS A 60 3.06 -13.55 -18.96
N GLU A 61 2.47 -14.75 -19.02
CA GLU A 61 1.07 -14.97 -19.39
C GLU A 61 0.10 -14.22 -18.48
N GLY A 62 0.33 -14.24 -17.16
CA GLY A 62 -0.49 -13.51 -16.19
C GLY A 62 -0.39 -11.99 -16.34
N THR A 63 0.75 -11.47 -16.77
CA THR A 63 0.94 -10.03 -16.98
C THR A 63 0.57 -9.58 -18.40
N THR A 64 0.90 -10.32 -19.46
CA THR A 64 0.58 -9.97 -20.87
C THR A 64 -0.83 -10.34 -21.28
N GLY A 65 -1.33 -11.49 -20.87
CA GLY A 65 -2.64 -11.99 -21.27
C GLY A 65 -3.82 -11.26 -20.62
N ALA A 66 -3.63 -10.74 -19.40
CA ALA A 66 -4.71 -10.09 -18.65
C ALA A 66 -4.87 -8.58 -18.96
N LEU A 67 -3.86 -7.91 -19.53
CA LEU A 67 -3.81 -6.45 -19.59
C LEU A 67 -4.18 -5.89 -20.96
N ASN A 68 -5.47 -5.84 -21.28
CA ASN A 68 -6.02 -5.01 -22.36
C ASN A 68 -5.87 -3.51 -21.97
N PRO A 69 -5.49 -2.59 -22.88
CA PRO A 69 -5.42 -1.15 -22.60
C PRO A 69 -6.64 -0.56 -21.86
N GLY A 70 -7.85 -1.02 -22.17
CA GLY A 70 -9.06 -0.59 -21.45
C GLY A 70 -9.07 -1.03 -19.97
N LEU A 71 -8.64 -2.27 -19.70
CA LEU A 71 -8.53 -2.77 -18.33
C LEU A 71 -7.43 -2.06 -17.55
N LEU A 72 -6.32 -1.69 -18.21
CA LEU A 72 -5.24 -0.92 -17.58
C LEU A 72 -5.74 0.42 -17.03
N ILE A 73 -6.59 1.14 -17.77
CA ILE A 73 -7.17 2.41 -17.31
C ILE A 73 -8.04 2.18 -16.08
N VAL A 74 -8.87 1.13 -16.08
CA VAL A 74 -9.73 0.78 -14.94
C VAL A 74 -8.89 0.41 -13.71
N VAL A 75 -7.88 -0.43 -13.87
CA VAL A 75 -6.97 -0.83 -12.78
C VAL A 75 -6.25 0.39 -12.21
N LEU A 76 -5.70 1.26 -13.07
CA LEU A 76 -5.03 2.49 -12.63
C LEU A 76 -6.00 3.41 -11.87
N GLY A 77 -7.23 3.57 -12.36
CA GLY A 77 -8.27 4.35 -11.69
C GLY A 77 -8.64 3.79 -10.32
N LEU A 78 -8.84 2.47 -10.22
CA LEU A 78 -9.15 1.79 -8.97
C LEU A 78 -7.98 1.87 -7.98
N THR A 79 -6.75 1.63 -8.42
CA THR A 79 -5.55 1.76 -7.57
C THR A 79 -5.37 3.18 -7.06
N GLY A 80 -5.53 4.19 -7.93
CA GLY A 80 -5.52 5.59 -7.53
C GLY A 80 -6.62 5.91 -6.50
N GLY A 81 -7.83 5.40 -6.71
CA GLY A 81 -8.94 5.51 -5.77
C GLY A 81 -8.64 4.88 -4.42
N VAL A 82 -8.05 3.68 -4.41
CA VAL A 82 -7.61 2.99 -3.18
C VAL A 82 -6.59 3.83 -2.42
N TRP A 83 -5.56 4.37 -3.08
CA TRP A 83 -4.59 5.23 -2.42
C TRP A 83 -5.19 6.51 -1.84
N ILE A 84 -6.16 7.13 -2.53
CA ILE A 84 -6.89 8.28 -2.00
C ILE A 84 -7.67 7.88 -0.75
N LEU A 85 -8.39 6.74 -0.79
CA LEU A 85 -9.14 6.23 0.35
C LEU A 85 -8.22 5.88 1.53
N GLU A 86 -7.03 5.33 1.29
CA GLU A 86 -6.02 5.11 2.34
C GLU A 86 -5.58 6.44 2.97
N GLY A 87 -5.30 7.47 2.17
CA GLY A 87 -4.95 8.81 2.66
C GLY A 87 -6.08 9.45 3.47
N VAL A 88 -7.32 9.35 3.00
CA VAL A 88 -8.51 9.86 3.69
C VAL A 88 -8.78 9.10 4.99
N ARG A 89 -8.60 7.78 5.00
CA ARG A 89 -8.70 6.96 6.21
C ARG A 89 -7.73 7.43 7.28
N VAL A 90 -6.45 7.58 6.94
CA VAL A 90 -5.42 8.08 7.88
C VAL A 90 -5.74 9.50 8.34
N PHE A 91 -6.25 10.36 7.47
CA PHE A 91 -6.72 11.70 7.84
C PHE A 91 -7.81 11.65 8.92
N PHE A 92 -8.83 10.81 8.73
CA PHE A 92 -9.88 10.65 9.74
C PHE A 92 -9.37 10.02 11.04
N VAL A 93 -8.42 9.08 10.99
CA VAL A 93 -7.77 8.53 12.20
C VAL A 93 -7.09 9.64 13.00
N ILE A 94 -6.29 10.47 12.34
CA ILE A 94 -5.57 11.59 12.96
C ILE A 94 -6.55 12.56 13.62
N HIS A 95 -7.65 12.91 12.93
CA HIS A 95 -8.67 13.80 13.48
C HIS A 95 -9.53 13.15 14.58
N ALA A 96 -9.82 11.86 14.50
CA ALA A 96 -10.60 11.15 15.49
C ALA A 96 -9.87 10.98 16.84
N LEU A 97 -8.53 10.95 16.80
CA LEU A 97 -7.72 10.90 18.02
C LEU A 97 -7.63 12.25 18.75
N ASP A 98 -7.98 13.36 18.08
CA ASP A 98 -8.08 14.72 18.63
C ASP A 98 -6.89 15.13 19.54
N LEU A 99 -5.68 14.71 19.18
CA LEU A 99 -4.48 15.03 19.98
C LEU A 99 -3.95 16.42 19.62
N PRO A 100 -3.51 17.24 20.61
CA PRO A 100 -3.09 18.63 20.38
C PRO A 100 -2.02 18.79 19.30
N ASN A 101 -1.09 17.84 19.20
CA ASN A 101 0.04 17.83 18.26
C ASN A 101 -0.28 17.23 16.87
N LEU A 102 -1.52 16.78 16.66
CA LEU A 102 -1.97 16.11 15.43
C LEU A 102 -2.88 17.00 14.58
N LEU A 103 -3.62 17.93 15.20
CA LEU A 103 -4.67 18.73 14.56
C LEU A 103 -4.15 19.72 13.49
N HIS A 104 -2.87 20.06 13.53
CA HIS A 104 -2.23 20.92 12.53
C HIS A 104 -1.77 20.17 11.27
N LEU A 105 -1.91 18.84 11.24
CA LEU A 105 -1.57 18.05 10.07
C LEU A 105 -2.60 18.27 8.95
N ARG A 106 -2.12 18.72 7.80
CA ARG A 106 -2.93 18.89 6.60
C ARG A 106 -3.16 17.53 5.93
N ILE A 107 -4.20 17.43 5.10
CA ILE A 107 -4.51 16.23 4.32
C ILE A 107 -3.32 15.71 3.48
N SER A 108 -2.44 16.61 3.03
CA SER A 108 -1.21 16.23 2.31
C SER A 108 -0.26 15.39 3.16
N ALA A 109 -0.20 15.63 4.47
CA ALA A 109 0.61 14.84 5.40
C ALA A 109 0.00 13.44 5.58
N SER A 110 -1.32 13.34 5.73
CA SER A 110 -2.03 12.06 5.83
C SER A 110 -1.84 11.20 4.58
N ILE A 111 -1.95 11.79 3.38
CA ILE A 111 -1.69 11.07 2.12
C ILE A 111 -0.22 10.63 2.04
N PHE A 112 0.72 11.47 2.46
CA PHE A 112 2.13 11.08 2.49
C PHE A 112 2.40 9.90 3.42
N VAL A 113 1.87 9.94 4.65
CA VAL A 113 1.99 8.85 5.63
C VAL A 113 1.35 7.56 5.10
N ALA A 114 0.16 7.66 4.49
CA ALA A 114 -0.52 6.52 3.89
C ALA A 114 0.29 5.89 2.74
N LEU A 115 0.85 6.71 1.84
CA LEU A 115 1.71 6.23 0.76
C LEU A 115 3.01 5.58 1.29
N ALA A 116 3.61 6.14 2.34
CA ALA A 116 4.77 5.54 2.99
C ALA A 116 4.42 4.17 3.60
N ALA A 117 3.30 4.08 4.32
CA ALA A 117 2.81 2.82 4.87
C ALA A 117 2.53 1.76 3.78
N SER A 118 1.87 2.18 2.69
CA SER A 118 1.56 1.33 1.53
C SER A 118 2.83 0.81 0.82
N LEU A 119 3.90 1.61 0.77
CA LEU A 119 5.17 1.15 0.24
C LEU A 119 5.84 0.12 1.17
N LEU A 120 5.73 0.31 2.49
CA LEU A 120 6.31 -0.59 3.48
C LEU A 120 5.59 -1.95 3.52
N THR A 121 4.28 -2.00 3.25
CA THR A 121 3.54 -3.28 3.17
C THR A 121 3.95 -4.12 1.95
N ALA A 122 4.50 -3.49 0.90
CA ALA A 122 5.00 -4.22 -0.26
C ALA A 122 6.28 -5.03 0.03
N ILE A 123 6.99 -4.71 1.12
CA ILE A 123 8.18 -5.45 1.54
C ILE A 123 7.74 -6.59 2.46
N PRO A 124 7.94 -7.87 2.09
CA PRO A 124 7.43 -9.02 2.84
C PRO A 124 8.32 -9.36 4.05
N LEU A 125 8.57 -8.40 4.93
CA LEU A 125 9.42 -8.58 6.11
C LEU A 125 8.67 -9.25 7.27
N THR A 126 7.42 -8.85 7.51
CA THR A 126 6.60 -9.38 8.61
C THR A 126 5.20 -9.76 8.14
N PRO A 127 4.58 -10.80 8.72
CA PRO A 127 3.18 -11.14 8.44
C PRO A 127 2.28 -9.94 8.69
N ALA A 128 1.43 -9.60 7.72
CA ALA A 128 0.55 -8.42 7.74
C ALA A 128 1.25 -7.08 8.04
N GLY A 129 2.58 -7.00 7.89
CA GLY A 129 3.35 -5.79 8.17
C GLY A 129 3.43 -5.39 9.65
N ILE A 130 3.07 -6.30 10.57
CA ILE A 130 3.04 -6.02 12.02
C ILE A 130 4.45 -5.63 12.51
N GLY A 131 4.52 -4.60 13.35
CA GLY A 131 5.74 -3.98 13.85
C GLY A 131 6.42 -3.07 12.82
N PHE A 132 6.60 -3.54 11.59
CA PHE A 132 7.36 -2.85 10.55
C PHE A 132 6.62 -1.62 10.00
N VAL A 133 5.37 -1.80 9.57
CA VAL A 133 4.58 -0.71 8.97
C VAL A 133 4.22 0.33 10.02
N GLN A 134 3.90 -0.10 11.25
CA GLN A 134 3.59 0.80 12.35
C GLN A 134 4.80 1.66 12.72
N ALA A 135 6.00 1.07 12.80
CA ALA A 135 7.23 1.83 13.01
C ALA A 135 7.48 2.85 11.90
N GLY A 136 7.18 2.49 10.65
CA GLY A 136 7.24 3.40 9.51
C GLY A 136 6.28 4.58 9.60
N ILE A 137 5.02 4.33 10.00
CA ILE A 137 4.02 5.38 10.23
C ILE A 137 4.48 6.33 11.34
N VAL A 138 4.96 5.79 12.47
CA VAL A 138 5.49 6.57 13.59
C VAL A 138 6.67 7.44 13.12
N GLY A 139 7.61 6.85 12.37
CA GLY A 139 8.76 7.58 11.82
C GLY A 139 8.36 8.67 10.83
N ALA A 140 7.40 8.39 9.95
CA ALA A 140 6.88 9.37 8.99
C ALA A 140 6.18 10.55 9.69
N LEU A 141 5.41 10.29 10.75
CA LEU A 141 4.75 11.32 11.56
C LEU A 141 5.77 12.13 12.39
N ALA A 142 6.85 11.52 12.84
CA ALA A 142 7.93 12.23 13.54
C ALA A 142 8.57 13.33 12.68
N LEU A 143 8.59 13.18 11.34
CA LEU A 143 9.04 14.24 10.42
C LEU A 143 8.16 15.50 10.47
N TYR A 144 6.94 15.38 10.99
CA TYR A 144 6.01 16.49 11.20
C TYR A 144 6.02 17.02 12.64
N GLY A 145 6.91 16.52 13.51
CA GLY A 145 6.99 16.92 14.92
C GLY A 145 5.99 16.19 15.81
N VAL A 146 5.36 15.13 15.33
CA VAL A 146 4.43 14.32 16.13
C VAL A 146 5.22 13.48 17.14
N SER A 147 4.76 13.46 18.40
CA SER A 147 5.40 12.63 19.43
C SER A 147 5.27 11.14 19.12
N LYS A 148 6.20 10.34 19.65
CA LYS A 148 6.20 8.89 19.45
C LYS A 148 4.89 8.25 19.93
N GLU A 149 4.37 8.73 21.05
CA GLU A 149 3.13 8.24 21.67
C GLU A 149 1.93 8.50 20.76
N ALA A 150 1.79 9.73 20.25
CA ALA A 150 0.72 10.11 19.34
C ALA A 150 0.84 9.38 17.99
N GLY A 151 2.05 9.27 17.44
CA GLY A 151 2.29 8.51 16.21
C GLY A 151 1.96 7.03 16.37
N THR A 152 2.23 6.45 17.54
CA THR A 152 1.91 5.04 17.83
C THR A 152 0.40 4.85 17.92
N ALA A 153 -0.33 5.78 18.55
CA ALA A 153 -1.79 5.74 18.57
C ALA A 153 -2.36 5.75 17.15
N VAL A 154 -1.90 6.66 16.28
CA VAL A 154 -2.32 6.71 14.87
C VAL A 154 -2.02 5.39 14.16
N ALA A 155 -0.80 4.86 14.29
CA ALA A 155 -0.38 3.64 13.62
C ALA A 155 -1.20 2.41 14.04
N LEU A 156 -1.50 2.28 15.34
CA LEU A 156 -2.31 1.17 15.86
C LEU A 156 -3.77 1.30 15.44
N THR A 157 -4.35 2.50 15.52
CA THR A 157 -5.73 2.72 15.07
C THR A 157 -5.88 2.48 13.58
N ASP A 158 -4.94 2.92 12.74
CA ASP A 158 -4.96 2.63 11.30
C ASP A 158 -4.83 1.13 11.03
N PHE A 159 -4.00 0.40 11.78
CA PHE A 159 -3.88 -1.06 11.66
C PHE A 159 -5.20 -1.77 12.00
N VAL A 160 -5.87 -1.37 13.07
CA VAL A 160 -7.18 -1.91 13.45
C VAL A 160 -8.20 -1.69 12.32
N LEU A 161 -8.24 -0.48 11.76
CA LEU A 161 -9.18 -0.13 10.71
C LEU A 161 -8.85 -0.74 9.34
N SER A 162 -7.59 -0.97 9.02
CA SER A 162 -7.18 -1.47 7.70
C SER A 162 -7.08 -2.99 7.64
N THR A 163 -6.59 -3.61 8.71
CA THR A 163 -6.25 -5.04 8.73
C THR A 163 -7.24 -5.82 9.57
N LEU A 164 -7.43 -5.45 10.85
CA LEU A 164 -8.32 -6.21 11.72
C LEU A 164 -9.78 -6.10 11.28
N SER A 165 -10.24 -4.94 10.81
CA SER A 165 -11.59 -4.78 10.29
C SER A 165 -11.87 -5.75 9.14
N VAL A 166 -10.96 -5.85 8.16
CA VAL A 166 -11.09 -6.73 6.99
C VAL A 166 -11.10 -8.18 7.43
N ILE A 167 -10.25 -8.57 8.38
CA ILE A 167 -10.24 -9.94 8.94
C ILE A 167 -11.56 -10.25 9.64
N VAL A 168 -12.07 -9.33 10.46
CA VAL A 168 -13.31 -9.52 11.23
C VAL A 168 -14.51 -9.57 10.30
N PHE A 169 -14.73 -8.55 9.46
CA PHE A 169 -15.87 -8.51 8.56
C PHE A 169 -15.78 -9.57 7.46
N GLY A 170 -14.59 -9.80 6.91
CA GLY A 170 -14.34 -10.88 5.96
C GLY A 170 -14.57 -12.24 6.58
N GLY A 171 -14.16 -12.45 7.83
CA GLY A 171 -14.42 -13.66 8.60
C GLY A 171 -15.90 -13.90 8.85
N ILE A 172 -16.65 -12.87 9.23
CA ILE A 172 -18.12 -12.92 9.39
C ILE A 172 -18.77 -13.30 8.05
N LEU A 173 -18.47 -12.58 6.97
CA LEU A 173 -19.03 -12.87 5.64
C LEU A 173 -18.67 -14.29 5.16
N TYR A 174 -17.43 -14.73 5.45
CA TYR A 174 -16.98 -16.07 5.13
C TYR A 174 -17.76 -17.13 5.93
N ALA A 175 -17.99 -16.91 7.23
CA ALA A 175 -18.76 -17.79 8.10
C ALA A 175 -20.19 -18.06 7.57
N PHE A 176 -20.81 -17.05 6.94
CA PHE A 176 -22.14 -17.16 6.34
C PHE A 176 -22.13 -17.56 4.86
N SER A 177 -20.96 -17.70 4.23
CA SER A 177 -20.83 -18.04 2.81
C SER A 177 -21.15 -19.50 2.53
N ASP A 178 -21.80 -19.77 1.39
CA ASP A 178 -22.05 -21.12 0.87
C ASP A 178 -20.77 -21.92 0.59
N LYS A 179 -19.61 -21.26 0.55
CA LYS A 179 -18.30 -21.94 0.48
C LYS A 179 -18.08 -22.88 1.68
N ILE A 180 -18.54 -22.49 2.88
CA ILE A 180 -18.49 -23.36 4.07
C ILE A 180 -19.48 -24.52 3.94
N ARG A 181 -20.69 -24.26 3.42
CA ARG A 181 -21.72 -25.29 3.23
C ARG A 181 -21.28 -26.38 2.24
N ARG A 182 -20.63 -25.97 1.14
CA ARG A 182 -20.09 -26.89 0.11
C ARG A 182 -18.88 -27.69 0.59
N ALA A 183 -18.03 -27.09 1.42
CA ALA A 183 -16.86 -27.78 1.99
C ALA A 183 -17.25 -28.88 2.99
N HIS A 184 -18.39 -28.74 3.66
CA HIS A 184 -18.92 -29.71 4.64
C HIS A 184 -20.02 -30.62 4.10
N GLY A 185 -20.26 -30.67 2.78
CA GLY A 185 -21.18 -31.62 2.17
C GLY A 185 -22.65 -31.49 2.62
N VAL A 186 -23.06 -30.34 3.16
CA VAL A 186 -24.46 -30.14 3.57
C VAL A 186 -25.28 -29.86 2.31
N PRO A 187 -26.26 -30.71 1.94
CA PRO A 187 -27.10 -30.47 0.78
C PRO A 187 -27.88 -29.17 0.99
N ALA A 188 -27.89 -28.29 0.00
CA ALA A 188 -28.75 -27.12 0.02
C ALA A 188 -30.21 -27.58 0.08
N THR A 189 -30.86 -27.42 1.23
CA THR A 189 -32.30 -27.65 1.39
C THR A 189 -33.03 -26.59 0.58
N ARG A 190 -33.74 -27.05 -0.46
CA ARG A 190 -34.71 -26.27 -1.22
C ARG A 190 -35.89 -25.86 -0.35
#